data_AF-A0A964ZKZ3-F1
#
_entry.id   AF-A0A964ZKZ3-F1
#
_cell.length_a   1.000
_cell.length_b   1.000
_cell.length_c   1.000
_cell.angle_alpha   90.00
_cell.angle_beta   90.00
_cell.angle_gamma   90.00
#
_symmetry.space_group_name_H-M   'P 1'
#
loop_
_entity.id
_entity.type
_entity.pdbx_description
1 polymer ?
#
loop_
_entity_poly.entity_id
_entity_poly.type
_entity_poly.pdbx_seq_one_letter_code
_entity_poly.pdbx_strand_id
1 'polypeptide(L)'
;MRVAALQMSMAVDTPTNVAVAERLVRDAASQGAQVILIPELFEGQYFCKDQRAEELQRARPLEGHPTISHFAAVARELRVVLPLSLFERANNAYFNTVVVVDADGAVLGKYRKSHIPDGPGYSEKFYFSPGDTGFRVWQTAYGAVGVGICWDQWFPEAARSMALLGAEVILYPTAIGSEPQNPTWDSSAHWQRV
;
A
#
# COMPACT_ATOMS: atom_id res chain seq x y z
N MET A 1 -17.15 -8.80 -8.40
CA MET A 1 -16.09 -7.82 -8.06
C MET A 1 -15.10 -7.71 -9.22
N ARG A 2 -14.91 -6.52 -9.80
CA ARG A 2 -13.84 -6.24 -10.78
C ARG A 2 -12.71 -5.46 -10.10
N VAL A 3 -11.49 -5.96 -10.19
CA VAL A 3 -10.32 -5.38 -9.52
C VAL A 3 -9.39 -4.75 -10.56
N ALA A 4 -8.72 -3.65 -10.22
CA ALA A 4 -7.63 -3.08 -11.00
C ALA A 4 -6.38 -2.89 -10.14
N ALA A 5 -5.22 -3.16 -10.71
CA ALA A 5 -3.92 -2.83 -10.12
C ALA A 5 -3.30 -1.70 -10.94
N LEU A 6 -2.89 -0.62 -10.27
CA LEU A 6 -2.28 0.52 -10.90
C LEU A 6 -0.75 0.41 -10.87
N GLN A 7 -0.11 0.89 -11.93
CA GLN A 7 1.34 1.05 -11.99
C GLN A 7 1.66 2.49 -12.37
N MET A 8 2.53 3.15 -11.60
CA MET A 8 2.94 4.52 -11.84
C MET A 8 4.36 4.80 -11.35
N SER A 9 5.02 5.75 -12.00
CA SER A 9 6.29 6.30 -11.53
C SER A 9 6.05 7.39 -10.50
N MET A 10 6.89 7.43 -9.47
CA MET A 10 6.77 8.42 -8.40
C MET A 10 7.64 9.66 -8.67
N ALA A 11 7.01 10.83 -8.65
CA ALA A 11 7.65 12.12 -8.50
C ALA A 11 8.18 12.30 -7.06
N VAL A 12 8.98 13.35 -6.86
CA VAL A 12 9.53 13.69 -5.54
C VAL A 12 8.46 14.26 -4.61
N ASP A 13 7.51 15.03 -5.15
CA ASP A 13 6.49 15.75 -4.41
C ASP A 13 5.15 14.99 -4.36
N THR A 14 4.53 15.01 -3.18
CA THR A 14 3.25 14.34 -2.93
C THR A 14 2.10 14.81 -3.81
N PRO A 15 1.89 16.13 -4.08
CA PRO A 15 0.77 16.58 -4.90
C PRO A 15 0.78 16.00 -6.32
N THR A 16 1.95 15.94 -6.97
CA THR A 16 2.08 15.34 -8.30
C THR A 16 1.70 13.85 -8.28
N ASN A 17 2.18 13.11 -7.28
CA ASN A 17 1.86 11.69 -7.16
C ASN A 17 0.37 11.44 -6.88
N VAL A 18 -0.24 12.21 -5.99
CA VAL A 18 -1.68 12.12 -5.70
C VAL A 18 -2.51 12.40 -6.95
N ALA A 19 -2.16 13.43 -7.74
CA ALA A 19 -2.86 13.74 -8.98
C ALA A 19 -2.73 12.63 -10.04
N VAL A 20 -1.54 12.02 -10.17
CA VAL A 20 -1.34 10.88 -11.08
C VAL A 20 -2.13 9.66 -10.63
N ALA A 21 -2.11 9.35 -9.33
CA ALA A 21 -2.87 8.25 -8.76
C ALA A 21 -4.39 8.46 -8.96
N GLU A 22 -4.91 9.66 -8.70
CA GLU A 22 -6.32 9.99 -8.94
C GLU A 22 -6.70 9.81 -10.41
N ARG A 23 -5.90 10.31 -11.34
CA ARG A 23 -6.14 10.14 -12.78
C ARG A 23 -6.26 8.65 -13.14
N LEU A 24 -5.32 7.82 -12.67
CA LEU A 24 -5.31 6.39 -12.94
C LEU A 24 -6.47 5.65 -12.26
N VAL A 25 -6.87 6.08 -11.05
CA VAL A 25 -8.07 5.57 -10.37
C VAL A 25 -9.33 5.88 -11.20
N ARG A 26 -9.47 7.11 -11.70
CA ARG A 26 -10.59 7.50 -12.57
C ARG A 26 -10.61 6.71 -13.87
N ASP A 27 -9.45 6.54 -14.51
CA ASP A 27 -9.30 5.73 -15.72
C ASP A 27 -9.72 4.27 -15.47
N ALA A 28 -9.30 3.66 -14.36
CA ALA A 28 -9.69 2.30 -13.99
C ALA A 28 -11.19 2.19 -13.63
N ALA A 29 -11.74 3.16 -12.91
CA ALA A 29 -13.16 3.22 -12.58
C ALA A 29 -14.03 3.35 -13.85
N SER A 30 -13.61 4.14 -14.84
CA SER A 30 -14.30 4.26 -16.13
C SER A 30 -14.34 2.94 -16.92
N GLN A 31 -13.38 2.05 -16.67
CA GLN A 31 -13.34 0.69 -17.23
C GLN A 31 -14.12 -0.31 -16.37
N GLY A 32 -14.81 0.14 -15.32
CA GLY A 32 -15.68 -0.66 -14.45
C GLY A 32 -14.97 -1.31 -13.27
N ALA A 33 -13.76 -0.88 -12.91
CA ALA A 33 -13.10 -1.37 -11.70
C ALA A 33 -13.86 -0.91 -10.44
N GLN A 34 -13.97 -1.80 -9.46
CA GLN A 34 -14.71 -1.63 -8.21
C GLN A 34 -13.77 -1.58 -7.00
N VAL A 35 -12.65 -2.31 -7.06
CA VAL A 35 -11.57 -2.27 -6.07
C VAL A 35 -10.29 -1.93 -6.82
N ILE A 36 -9.62 -0.84 -6.45
CA ILE A 36 -8.47 -0.32 -7.20
C ILE A 36 -7.27 -0.21 -6.26
N LEU A 37 -6.20 -0.93 -6.58
CA LEU A 37 -4.98 -0.98 -5.80
C LEU A 37 -3.94 0.02 -6.34
N ILE A 38 -3.56 0.98 -5.50
CA ILE A 38 -2.49 1.94 -5.74
C ILE A 38 -1.16 1.36 -5.21
N PRO A 39 0.02 1.61 -5.83
CA PRO A 39 1.30 1.10 -5.34
C PRO A 39 1.67 1.50 -3.91
N GLU A 40 2.63 0.78 -3.35
CA GLU A 40 3.17 1.04 -2.00
C GLU A 40 3.83 2.43 -1.91
N LEU A 41 3.61 3.12 -0.79
CA LEU A 41 4.23 4.42 -0.46
C LEU A 41 4.17 5.45 -1.60
N PHE A 42 3.05 5.46 -2.33
CA PHE A 42 2.93 6.22 -3.58
C PHE A 42 3.03 7.74 -3.43
N GLU A 43 3.03 8.28 -2.21
CA GLU A 43 3.16 9.72 -1.96
C GLU A 43 4.54 10.29 -2.30
N GLY A 44 5.53 9.44 -2.60
CA GLY A 44 6.86 9.88 -3.01
C GLY A 44 7.70 8.74 -3.57
N GLN A 45 8.92 9.07 -3.97
CA GLN A 45 9.91 8.05 -4.33
C GLN A 45 10.18 7.11 -3.15
N TYR A 46 10.49 5.85 -3.48
CA TYR A 46 10.91 4.84 -2.51
C TYR A 46 12.24 5.28 -1.86
N PHE A 47 12.12 5.79 -0.63
CA PHE A 47 13.21 6.43 0.13
C PHE A 47 14.00 5.42 0.98
N CYS A 48 13.51 4.19 1.12
CA CYS A 48 14.13 3.15 1.93
C CYS A 48 15.36 2.50 1.27
N LYS A 49 15.98 3.16 0.27
CA LYS A 49 17.19 2.69 -0.40
C LYS A 49 18.41 2.76 0.51
N ASP A 50 18.45 3.79 1.35
CA ASP A 50 19.50 4.10 2.31
C ASP A 50 18.89 4.36 3.69
N GLN A 51 19.73 4.48 4.72
CA GLN A 51 19.31 4.82 6.09
C GLN A 51 19.55 6.31 6.38
N ARG A 52 18.50 7.11 6.28
CA ARG A 52 18.54 8.57 6.36
C ARG A 52 17.49 9.08 7.34
N ALA A 53 17.93 9.55 8.50
CA ALA A 53 17.03 9.98 9.58
C ALA A 53 16.08 11.12 9.14
N GLU A 54 16.52 11.97 8.22
CA GLU A 54 15.72 13.05 7.66
C GLU A 54 14.46 12.53 6.94
N GLU A 55 14.46 11.31 6.41
CA GLU A 55 13.27 10.77 5.73
C GLU A 55 12.14 10.41 6.72
N LEU A 56 12.43 10.27 8.03
CA LEU A 56 11.40 10.08 9.06
C LEU A 56 10.41 11.25 9.13
N GLN A 57 10.81 12.44 8.67
CA GLN A 57 9.93 13.61 8.62
C GLN A 57 8.78 13.46 7.60
N ARG A 58 8.89 12.49 6.68
CA ARG A 58 7.83 12.15 5.73
C ARG A 58 6.61 11.54 6.41
N ALA A 59 6.80 10.89 7.56
CA ALA A 59 5.73 10.18 8.25
C ALA A 59 4.69 11.14 8.84
N ARG A 60 3.41 10.79 8.68
CA ARG A 60 2.29 11.61 9.16
C ARG A 60 1.31 10.77 9.99
N PRO A 61 0.64 11.37 10.99
CA PRO A 61 -0.52 10.74 11.61
C PRO A 61 -1.61 10.46 10.57
N LEU A 62 -2.33 9.36 10.74
CA LEU A 62 -3.47 9.02 9.86
C LEU A 62 -4.66 9.94 10.10
N GLU A 63 -4.85 10.42 11.34
CA GLU A 63 -5.89 11.39 11.66
C GLU A 63 -5.61 12.71 10.94
N GLY A 64 -6.60 13.19 10.17
CA GLY A 64 -6.46 14.40 9.37
C GLY A 64 -5.50 14.26 8.17
N HIS A 65 -5.12 13.05 7.79
CA HIS A 65 -4.18 12.85 6.68
C HIS A 65 -4.78 13.32 5.34
N PRO A 66 -4.14 14.28 4.64
CA PRO A 66 -4.74 14.93 3.46
C PRO A 66 -5.03 13.94 2.33
N THR A 67 -4.13 12.98 2.11
CA THR A 67 -4.29 11.95 1.08
C THR A 67 -5.45 11.00 1.37
N ILE A 68 -5.72 10.68 2.65
CA ILE A 68 -6.89 9.86 3.01
C ILE A 68 -8.16 10.64 2.71
N SER A 69 -8.25 11.90 3.17
CA SER A 69 -9.42 12.75 2.94
C SER A 69 -9.71 12.96 1.45
N HIS A 70 -8.66 13.17 0.65
CA HIS A 70 -8.76 13.31 -0.80
C HIS A 70 -9.32 12.04 -1.44
N PHE A 71 -8.70 10.89 -1.20
CA PHE A 71 -9.14 9.63 -1.82
C PHE A 71 -10.45 9.11 -1.25
N ALA A 72 -10.84 9.47 -0.03
CA ALA A 72 -12.19 9.19 0.48
C ALA A 72 -13.28 9.91 -0.33
N ALA A 73 -13.04 11.17 -0.72
CA ALA A 73 -13.96 11.90 -1.59
C ALA A 73 -14.02 11.27 -2.99
N VAL A 74 -12.87 10.90 -3.56
CA VAL A 74 -12.77 10.23 -4.87
C VAL A 74 -13.45 8.86 -4.85
N ALA A 75 -13.21 8.05 -3.81
CA ALA A 75 -13.82 6.73 -3.62
C ALA A 75 -15.35 6.83 -3.62
N ARG A 76 -15.90 7.78 -2.85
CA ARG A 76 -17.34 8.04 -2.79
C ARG A 76 -17.92 8.51 -4.13
N GLU A 77 -17.23 9.43 -4.80
CA GLU A 77 -17.66 9.96 -6.10
C GLU A 77 -17.75 8.84 -7.16
N LEU A 78 -16.71 8.01 -7.24
CA LEU A 78 -16.59 6.96 -8.25
C LEU A 78 -17.26 5.65 -7.85
N ARG A 79 -17.66 5.52 -6.57
CA ARG A 79 -18.13 4.27 -5.95
C ARG A 79 -17.11 3.14 -6.13
N VAL A 80 -15.90 3.35 -5.59
CA VAL A 80 -14.80 2.37 -5.65
C VAL A 80 -14.13 2.23 -4.30
N VAL A 81 -13.59 1.05 -4.01
CA VAL A 81 -12.78 0.77 -2.81
C VAL A 81 -11.31 1.06 -3.11
N LEU A 82 -10.64 1.77 -2.20
CA LEU A 82 -9.25 2.18 -2.33
C LEU A 82 -8.43 1.82 -1.08
N PRO A 83 -7.54 0.82 -1.17
CA PRO A 83 -6.44 0.65 -0.22
C PRO A 83 -5.34 1.69 -0.48
N LEU A 84 -5.00 2.49 0.53
CA LEU A 84 -4.03 3.58 0.46
C LEU A 84 -2.80 3.27 1.30
N SER A 85 -1.65 3.01 0.67
CA SER A 85 -0.38 2.79 1.37
C SER A 85 0.31 4.11 1.72
N LEU A 86 0.63 4.30 3.01
CA LEU A 86 1.05 5.55 3.62
C LEU A 86 2.17 5.31 4.65
N PHE A 87 2.99 6.34 4.87
CA PHE A 87 3.98 6.35 5.94
C PHE A 87 3.37 6.91 7.23
N GLU A 88 2.96 6.04 8.14
CA GLU A 88 2.29 6.41 9.39
C GLU A 88 3.29 6.81 10.48
N ARG A 89 3.01 7.94 11.15
CA ARG A 89 3.57 8.30 12.46
C ARG A 89 2.52 8.14 13.56
N ALA A 90 2.79 7.28 14.53
CA ALA A 90 1.93 7.06 15.69
C ALA A 90 2.72 7.29 16.98
N ASN A 91 2.59 8.48 17.56
CA ASN A 91 3.44 8.97 18.64
C ASN A 91 4.93 8.92 18.22
N ASN A 92 5.72 8.07 18.87
CA ASN A 92 7.15 7.85 18.59
C ASN A 92 7.40 6.63 17.69
N ALA A 93 6.35 5.93 17.26
CA ALA A 93 6.45 4.77 16.40
C ALA A 93 6.09 5.13 14.95
N TYR A 94 6.68 4.38 14.03
CA TYR A 94 6.65 4.61 12.61
C TYR A 94 6.25 3.31 11.91
N PHE A 95 5.32 3.36 10.96
CA PHE A 95 4.82 2.15 10.30
C PHE A 95 4.60 2.39 8.81
N ASN A 96 4.83 1.33 8.03
CA ASN A 96 4.29 1.23 6.68
C ASN A 96 2.87 0.69 6.79
N THR A 97 1.88 1.51 6.43
CA THR A 97 0.48 1.26 6.75
C THR A 97 -0.38 1.36 5.51
N VAL A 98 -1.36 0.48 5.39
CA VAL A 98 -2.46 0.64 4.43
C VAL A 98 -3.74 1.01 5.16
N VAL A 99 -4.45 1.99 4.63
CA VAL A 99 -5.80 2.39 5.06
C VAL A 99 -6.79 2.00 3.99
N VAL A 100 -7.86 1.28 4.35
CA VAL A 100 -8.90 0.87 3.38
C VAL A 100 -10.05 1.85 3.43
N VAL A 101 -10.33 2.49 2.29
CA VAL A 101 -11.49 3.38 2.09
C VAL A 101 -12.53 2.65 1.25
N ASP A 102 -13.76 2.57 1.74
CA ASP A 102 -14.88 1.92 1.04
C ASP A 102 -15.52 2.83 -0.01
N ALA A 103 -16.40 2.25 -0.83
CA ALA A 103 -17.07 2.90 -1.96
C ALA A 103 -18.01 4.06 -1.58
N ASP A 104 -18.35 4.21 -0.29
CA ASP A 104 -19.09 5.35 0.25
C ASP A 104 -18.17 6.46 0.82
N GLY A 105 -16.86 6.24 0.78
CA GLY A 105 -15.84 7.12 1.34
C GLY A 105 -15.51 6.85 2.81
N ALA A 106 -16.12 5.84 3.46
CA ALA A 106 -15.81 5.49 4.84
C ALA A 106 -14.43 4.84 4.97
N VAL A 107 -13.66 5.25 5.97
CA VAL A 107 -12.41 4.58 6.33
C VAL A 107 -12.73 3.36 7.19
N LEU A 108 -12.55 2.16 6.63
CA LEU A 108 -12.88 0.90 7.30
C LEU A 108 -11.83 0.48 8.35
N GLY A 109 -10.62 1.03 8.26
CA GLY A 109 -9.55 0.78 9.22
C GLY A 109 -8.18 0.75 8.54
N LYS A 110 -7.20 0.18 9.27
CA LYS A 110 -5.81 0.12 8.86
C LYS A 110 -5.16 -1.24 9.11
N TYR A 111 -4.13 -1.53 8.34
CA TYR A 111 -3.19 -2.63 8.56
C TYR A 111 -1.76 -2.09 8.51
N ARG A 112 -0.93 -2.46 9.47
CA ARG A 112 0.50 -2.13 9.52
C ARG A 112 1.30 -3.32 9.04
N LYS A 113 2.23 -3.10 8.10
CA LYS A 113 3.07 -4.14 7.45
C LYS A 113 3.73 -5.02 8.50
N SER A 114 3.47 -6.33 8.44
CA SER A 114 3.94 -7.28 9.46
C SER A 114 5.40 -7.66 9.21
N HIS A 115 5.74 -7.98 7.97
CA HIS A 115 7.08 -8.40 7.60
C HIS A 115 7.87 -7.24 6.99
N ILE A 116 8.84 -6.74 7.75
CA ILE A 116 9.67 -5.60 7.33
C ILE A 116 10.95 -6.12 6.66
N PRO A 117 11.17 -5.85 5.35
CA PRO A 117 12.38 -6.26 4.66
C PRO A 117 13.60 -5.48 5.18
N ASP A 118 14.78 -6.05 4.94
CA ASP A 118 16.04 -5.37 5.18
C ASP A 118 17.08 -5.83 4.17
N GLY A 119 18.02 -4.94 3.85
CA GLY A 119 19.08 -5.18 2.88
C GLY A 119 19.35 -3.98 1.97
N PRO A 120 20.41 -4.06 1.15
CA PRO A 120 20.78 -2.99 0.22
C PRO A 120 19.64 -2.63 -0.73
N GLY A 121 19.26 -1.35 -0.78
CA GLY A 121 18.14 -0.89 -1.60
C GLY A 121 16.76 -1.04 -0.96
N TYR A 122 16.62 -1.79 0.14
CA TYR A 122 15.35 -2.08 0.84
C TYR A 122 15.52 -2.08 2.38
N SER A 123 16.13 -1.04 2.93
CA SER A 123 16.46 -0.88 4.36
C SER A 123 15.27 -0.45 5.23
N GLU A 124 14.11 -1.12 5.07
CA GLU A 124 12.86 -0.71 5.72
C GLU A 124 12.88 -0.85 7.25
N LYS A 125 13.67 -1.78 7.80
CA LYS A 125 13.81 -1.97 9.26
C LYS A 125 14.33 -0.73 10.00
N PHE A 126 15.00 0.19 9.29
CA PHE A 126 15.41 1.47 9.85
C PHE A 126 14.22 2.44 10.04
N TYR A 127 13.20 2.36 9.18
CA TYR A 127 12.10 3.31 9.13
C TYR A 127 10.84 2.83 9.82
N PHE A 128 10.56 1.53 9.79
CA PHE A 128 9.27 0.97 10.22
C PHE A 128 9.43 -0.03 11.35
N SER A 129 8.66 0.18 12.41
CA SER A 129 8.37 -0.85 13.40
C SER A 129 7.58 -2.00 12.74
N PRO A 130 7.82 -3.26 13.13
CA PRO A 130 6.94 -4.36 12.75
C PRO A 130 5.49 -4.07 13.14
N GLY A 131 4.56 -4.36 12.23
CA GLY A 131 3.14 -4.07 12.42
C GLY A 131 2.53 -4.77 13.62
N ASP A 132 1.68 -4.05 14.35
CA ASP A 132 1.00 -4.51 15.56
C ASP A 132 -0.51 -4.74 15.37
N THR A 133 -1.01 -4.59 14.15
CA THR A 133 -2.42 -4.86 13.84
C THR A 133 -2.69 -6.35 13.76
N GLY A 134 -1.74 -7.15 13.25
CA GLY A 134 -2.00 -8.48 12.71
C GLY A 134 -2.77 -8.41 11.38
N PHE A 135 -2.88 -9.53 10.66
CA PHE A 135 -3.56 -9.59 9.37
C PHE A 135 -5.05 -9.23 9.49
N ARG A 136 -5.60 -8.58 8.47
CA ARG A 136 -6.95 -8.00 8.46
C ARG A 136 -7.65 -8.27 7.14
N VAL A 137 -8.97 -8.36 7.22
CA VAL A 137 -9.90 -8.43 6.10
C VAL A 137 -11.03 -7.43 6.39
N TRP A 138 -11.45 -6.68 5.38
CA TRP A 138 -12.55 -5.74 5.48
C TRP A 138 -13.70 -6.18 4.60
N GLN A 139 -14.91 -6.13 5.15
CA GLN A 139 -16.13 -6.24 4.36
C GLN A 139 -16.37 -4.89 3.68
N THR A 140 -16.23 -4.87 2.37
CA THR A 140 -16.42 -3.66 1.53
C THR A 140 -17.75 -3.74 0.81
N ALA A 141 -18.14 -2.67 0.12
CA ALA A 141 -19.32 -2.66 -0.74
C ALA A 141 -19.34 -3.76 -1.83
N TYR A 142 -18.19 -4.36 -2.17
CA TYR A 142 -18.05 -5.30 -3.28
C TYR A 142 -17.55 -6.70 -2.90
N GLY A 143 -17.28 -6.94 -1.61
CA GLY A 143 -16.77 -8.21 -1.10
C GLY A 143 -15.72 -8.04 -0.01
N ALA A 144 -15.26 -9.17 0.54
CA ALA A 144 -14.25 -9.24 1.58
C ALA A 144 -12.84 -9.09 0.99
N VAL A 145 -12.16 -7.98 1.33
CA VAL A 145 -10.82 -7.66 0.82
C VAL A 145 -9.79 -7.80 1.93
N GLY A 146 -8.80 -8.67 1.73
CA GLY A 146 -7.58 -8.73 2.54
C GLY A 146 -6.48 -7.89 1.89
N VAL A 147 -5.68 -7.19 2.70
CA VAL A 147 -4.55 -6.41 2.20
C VAL A 147 -3.30 -6.69 3.03
N GLY A 148 -2.30 -7.29 2.41
CA GLY A 148 -0.92 -7.31 2.90
C GLY A 148 -0.11 -6.22 2.20
N ILE A 149 1.12 -5.93 2.63
CA ILE A 149 1.93 -4.88 1.99
C ILE A 149 3.25 -5.48 1.53
N CYS A 150 3.53 -5.38 0.21
CA CYS A 150 4.81 -5.69 -0.43
C CYS A 150 5.45 -6.97 0.13
N TRP A 151 6.45 -6.85 1.00
CA TRP A 151 7.19 -7.99 1.55
C TRP A 151 6.33 -9.05 2.24
N ASP A 152 5.13 -8.70 2.72
CA ASP A 152 4.16 -9.69 3.23
C ASP A 152 3.78 -10.76 2.18
N GLN A 153 3.87 -10.45 0.88
CA GLN A 153 3.52 -11.36 -0.21
C GLN A 153 4.37 -12.65 -0.21
N TRP A 154 5.56 -12.60 0.39
CA TRP A 154 6.51 -13.72 0.46
C TRP A 154 6.20 -14.74 1.54
N PHE A 155 5.23 -14.44 2.40
CA PHE A 155 4.89 -15.26 3.55
C PHE A 155 3.53 -15.91 3.28
N PRO A 156 3.49 -17.20 2.87
CA PRO A 156 2.24 -17.91 2.66
C PRO A 156 1.30 -17.85 3.86
N GLU A 157 1.85 -17.72 5.07
CA GLU A 157 1.14 -17.53 6.32
C GLU A 157 0.30 -16.25 6.33
N ALA A 158 0.77 -15.16 5.72
CA ALA A 158 0.00 -13.92 5.59
C ALA A 158 -1.23 -14.13 4.69
N ALA A 159 -1.02 -14.69 3.50
CA ALA A 159 -2.09 -15.01 2.56
C ALA A 159 -3.09 -16.00 3.18
N ARG A 160 -2.59 -17.07 3.80
CA ARG A 160 -3.40 -18.08 4.49
C ARG A 160 -4.21 -17.47 5.63
N SER A 161 -3.61 -16.59 6.44
CA SER A 161 -4.30 -15.92 7.55
C SER A 161 -5.47 -15.08 7.04
N MET A 162 -5.26 -14.27 6.00
CA MET A 162 -6.34 -13.47 5.40
C MET A 162 -7.42 -14.35 4.75
N ALA A 163 -7.04 -15.44 4.07
CA ALA A 163 -8.01 -16.39 3.52
C ALA A 163 -8.86 -17.06 4.62
N LEU A 164 -8.25 -17.45 5.74
CA LEU A 164 -8.97 -18.01 6.90
C LEU A 164 -9.90 -16.99 7.58
N LEU A 165 -9.56 -15.70 7.50
CA LEU A 165 -10.43 -14.60 7.94
C LEU A 165 -11.55 -14.28 6.93
N GLY A 166 -11.62 -14.99 5.80
CA GLY A 166 -12.69 -14.88 4.81
C GLY A 166 -12.40 -13.90 3.67
N ALA A 167 -11.14 -13.57 3.38
CA ALA A 167 -10.80 -12.77 2.21
C ALA A 167 -11.22 -13.47 0.90
N GLU A 168 -11.99 -12.77 0.07
CA GLU A 168 -12.36 -13.19 -1.29
C GLU A 168 -11.32 -12.73 -2.31
N VAL A 169 -10.62 -11.63 -2.02
CA VAL A 169 -9.43 -11.18 -2.77
C VAL A 169 -8.36 -10.69 -1.79
N ILE A 170 -7.10 -10.92 -2.14
CA ILE A 170 -5.95 -10.44 -1.38
C ILE A 170 -5.15 -9.50 -2.28
N LEU A 171 -4.82 -8.33 -1.75
CA LEU A 171 -4.11 -7.27 -2.46
C LEU A 171 -2.75 -7.01 -1.79
N TYR A 172 -1.74 -6.73 -2.62
CA TYR A 172 -0.38 -6.38 -2.19
C TYR A 172 0.12 -5.14 -2.94
N PRO A 173 -0.07 -3.91 -2.40
CA PRO A 173 0.62 -2.75 -2.95
C PRO A 173 2.12 -2.97 -2.75
N THR A 174 2.90 -2.75 -3.81
CA THR A 174 4.29 -3.21 -3.86
C THR A 174 5.21 -2.16 -4.48
N ALA A 175 6.38 -1.97 -3.89
CA ALA A 175 7.52 -1.27 -4.48
C ALA A 175 8.73 -2.22 -4.51
N ILE A 176 8.96 -2.88 -5.64
CA ILE A 176 10.07 -3.80 -5.84
C ILE A 176 10.70 -3.59 -7.23
N GLY A 177 12.00 -3.80 -7.34
CA GLY A 177 12.80 -3.55 -8.54
C GLY A 177 14.17 -4.23 -8.46
N SER A 178 15.11 -3.77 -9.28
CA SER A 178 16.47 -4.33 -9.28
C SER A 178 17.21 -4.12 -7.96
N GLU A 179 18.13 -5.02 -7.66
CA GLU A 179 19.03 -4.89 -6.51
C GLU A 179 20.29 -4.11 -6.93
N PRO A 180 20.56 -2.92 -6.35
CA PRO A 180 21.66 -2.07 -6.82
C PRO A 180 23.05 -2.74 -6.77
N GLN A 181 23.24 -3.69 -5.86
CA GLN A 181 24.51 -4.41 -5.71
C GLN A 181 24.70 -5.53 -6.73
N ASN A 182 23.63 -5.98 -7.39
CA ASN A 182 23.70 -7.03 -8.40
C ASN A 182 22.83 -6.65 -9.61
N PRO A 183 23.27 -5.68 -10.44
CA PRO A 183 22.47 -5.13 -11.52
C PRO A 183 22.16 -6.14 -12.64
N THR A 184 22.88 -7.27 -12.68
CA THR A 184 22.64 -8.37 -13.63
C THR A 184 21.66 -9.42 -13.11
N TRP A 185 21.28 -9.35 -11.84
CA TRP A 185 20.36 -10.29 -11.23
C TRP A 185 18.91 -9.89 -11.53
N ASP A 186 18.21 -10.79 -12.23
CA ASP A 186 16.78 -10.69 -12.46
C ASP A 186 16.04 -11.53 -11.40
N SER A 187 15.51 -10.86 -10.39
CA SER A 187 14.72 -11.48 -9.33
C SER A 187 13.24 -11.66 -9.69
N SER A 188 12.80 -11.28 -10.90
CA SER A 188 11.39 -11.34 -11.31
C SER A 188 10.78 -12.74 -11.19
N ALA A 189 11.55 -13.79 -11.49
CA ALA A 189 11.10 -15.17 -11.39
C ALA A 189 10.78 -15.60 -9.95
N HIS A 190 11.45 -15.02 -8.95
CA HIS A 190 11.13 -15.30 -7.55
C HIS A 190 9.80 -14.64 -7.15
N TRP A 191 9.49 -13.46 -7.70
CA TRP A 191 8.29 -12.69 -7.37
C TRP A 191 7.00 -13.31 -7.94
N GLN A 192 7.13 -14.14 -8.99
CA GLN A 192 6.02 -14.79 -9.69
C GLN A 192 5.64 -16.17 -9.15
N ARG A 193 6.42 -16.74 -8.22
CA ARG A 193 6.25 -18.13 -7.73
C ARG A 193 5.59 -18.24 -6.35
N VAL A 194 4.99 -17.16 -5.86
CA VAL A 194 4.27 -17.12 -4.58
C VAL A 194 2.80 -17.50 -4.73
#